data_AF-A0A7W0NS14-F1
#
_entry.id   AF-A0A7W0NS14-F1
#
_cell.length_a   1.000
_cell.length_b   1.000
_cell.length_c   1.000
_cell.angle_alpha   90.00
_cell.angle_beta   90.00
_cell.angle_gamma   90.00
#
_symmetry.space_group_name_H-M   'P 1'
#
loop_
_entity.id
_entity.type
_entity.pdbx_description
1 polymer ?
#
loop_
_entity_poly.entity_id
_entity_poly.type
_entity_poly.pdbx_seq_one_letter_code
_entity_poly.pdbx_strand_id
1 'polypeptide(L)'
;SIDVPGTIVRTTRDATGYHVSIDGVELGTFAGPLHFRPTDAANRFRVENIRRTFGTTQVPLYRGMIELSHSTGTLTDRLHVVNIIEIEDYVPGVVANESIASFHMEALKAQAVAARGYAIANIGRFRASFPYDIVDSTTSQVYRGVISEHPRALQSSAETIGIVASYQGRIIGALYSSSFGGHSDNSNWIFNVPSSQLPGTNFTPYLVGIYDGVPPVLDLTDPATHNTFWRTIQPQGYDMCGRVNNRFSRWKIIIPAASIKSRLTTTNSVLISGTRTGPVTGVSVQLRMPSSGRVAIARITLSTGVVEVRGWDNLRNVLGRSAALTASSCPSPNGTAIAANFTLTNPSILEPYNNPDGSFGGVNAYGGGWGHNVGMSQYGAHGRALAGQNFLQILKAYYTGVDVGSYPIDIGREPGSGPPTLRQQFYAPNAAGSLVVRADGLMKLVVHINDTYDVVLNQEELEAGTVTVDISAYLLPGLNTIQYNPVGRNGSATVQVVIE
;
A
#
# COMPACT_ATOMS: atom_id res chain seq x y z
N SER A 1 -8.99 29.95 -14.39
CA SER A 1 -8.42 29.01 -15.38
C SER A 1 -7.24 29.67 -16.06
N ILE A 2 -6.26 28.89 -16.50
CA ILE A 2 -5.04 29.40 -17.16
C ILE A 2 -4.95 28.71 -18.52
N ASP A 3 -4.85 29.50 -19.59
CA ASP A 3 -5.07 29.04 -20.96
C ASP A 3 -3.78 28.99 -21.80
N VAL A 4 -2.74 29.70 -21.37
CA VAL A 4 -1.49 29.83 -22.13
C VAL A 4 -0.40 29.00 -21.47
N PRO A 5 0.16 27.97 -22.15
CA PRO A 5 1.33 27.25 -21.66
C PRO A 5 2.50 28.20 -21.42
N GLY A 6 3.18 28.02 -20.28
CA GLY A 6 4.29 28.87 -19.88
C GLY A 6 3.90 30.07 -19.01
N THR A 7 2.60 30.34 -18.83
CA THR A 7 2.13 31.36 -17.88
C THR A 7 2.61 31.06 -16.45
N ILE A 8 3.23 32.07 -15.82
CA ILE A 8 3.72 31.99 -14.45
C ILE A 8 2.69 32.65 -13.53
N VAL A 9 2.11 31.84 -12.65
CA VAL A 9 1.26 32.34 -11.57
C VAL A 9 2.05 32.39 -10.28
N ARG A 10 2.12 33.57 -9.67
CA ARG A 10 2.71 33.76 -8.34
C ARG A 10 1.60 34.09 -7.34
N THR A 11 1.58 33.32 -6.26
CA THR A 11 0.66 33.52 -5.14
C THR A 11 1.46 33.77 -3.87
N THR A 12 1.13 34.85 -3.16
CA THR A 12 1.61 35.15 -1.80
C THR A 12 0.40 35.30 -0.87
N ARG A 13 0.57 35.07 0.43
CA ARG A 13 -0.52 35.20 1.40
C ARG A 13 -0.09 36.09 2.56
N ASP A 14 -0.99 36.98 2.98
CA ASP A 14 -0.86 37.76 4.21
C ASP A 14 -2.17 37.72 5.03
N ALA A 15 -2.38 38.68 5.92
CA ALA A 15 -3.60 38.78 6.75
C ALA A 15 -4.87 39.14 5.96
N THR A 16 -4.73 39.78 4.79
CA THR A 16 -5.85 40.24 3.95
C THR A 16 -6.34 39.15 2.99
N GLY A 17 -5.48 38.19 2.65
CA GLY A 17 -5.82 37.05 1.81
C GLY A 17 -4.66 36.58 0.95
N TYR A 18 -4.99 35.92 -0.15
CA TYR A 18 -4.05 35.48 -1.17
C TYR A 18 -3.96 36.51 -2.28
N HIS A 19 -2.77 37.07 -2.49
CA HIS A 19 -2.46 37.94 -3.61
C HIS A 19 -2.00 37.09 -4.78
N VAL A 20 -2.69 37.19 -5.90
CA VAL A 20 -2.40 36.40 -7.11
C VAL A 20 -1.93 37.33 -8.21
N SER A 21 -0.82 36.99 -8.84
CA SER A 21 -0.30 37.67 -10.02
C SER A 21 -0.05 36.67 -11.15
N ILE A 22 -0.27 37.11 -12.38
CA ILE A 22 0.02 36.38 -13.60
C ILE A 22 1.08 37.15 -14.38
N ASP A 23 2.21 36.52 -14.67
CA ASP A 23 3.33 37.09 -15.41
C ASP A 23 3.77 38.48 -14.88
N GLY A 24 3.69 38.64 -13.56
CA GLY A 24 4.05 39.87 -12.83
C GLY A 24 2.92 40.90 -12.68
N VAL A 25 1.77 40.70 -13.30
CA VAL A 25 0.59 41.59 -13.18
C VAL A 25 -0.34 41.08 -12.07
N GLU A 26 -0.63 41.93 -11.09
CA GLU A 26 -1.56 41.59 -10.01
C GLU A 26 -3.00 41.45 -10.53
N LEU A 27 -3.62 40.31 -10.24
CA LEU A 27 -5.03 40.06 -10.53
C LEU A 27 -5.94 40.50 -9.39
N GLY A 28 -5.45 40.43 -8.16
CA GLY A 28 -6.16 40.85 -6.96
C GLY A 28 -5.93 39.94 -5.75
N THR A 29 -6.70 40.23 -4.70
CA THR A 29 -6.67 39.52 -3.42
C THR A 29 -7.91 38.64 -3.25
N PHE A 30 -7.71 37.40 -2.80
CA PHE A 30 -8.76 36.38 -2.68
C PHE A 30 -8.76 35.73 -1.30
N ALA A 31 -9.92 35.30 -0.80
CA ALA A 31 -10.02 34.65 0.52
C ALA A 31 -9.48 33.20 0.54
N GLY A 32 -9.55 32.49 -0.58
CA GLY A 32 -9.17 31.07 -0.71
C GLY A 32 -10.25 30.08 -0.24
N PRO A 33 -10.03 28.75 -0.42
CA PRO A 33 -8.88 28.14 -1.10
C PRO A 33 -8.82 28.54 -2.58
N LEU A 34 -7.62 28.56 -3.15
CA LEU A 34 -7.40 28.90 -4.55
C LEU A 34 -7.28 27.64 -5.40
N HIS A 35 -8.01 27.60 -6.51
CA HIS A 35 -8.01 26.48 -7.44
C HIS A 35 -7.42 26.89 -8.79
N PHE A 36 -6.32 26.26 -9.16
CA PHE A 36 -5.68 26.41 -10.46
C PHE A 36 -5.97 25.18 -11.30
N ARG A 37 -6.79 25.36 -12.35
CA ARG A 37 -7.15 24.33 -13.32
C ARG A 37 -6.75 24.77 -14.73
N PRO A 38 -6.13 23.91 -15.55
CA PRO A 38 -5.93 24.24 -16.95
C PRO A 38 -7.29 24.18 -17.67
N THR A 39 -7.46 24.97 -18.73
CA THR A 39 -8.62 24.80 -19.61
C THR A 39 -8.55 23.52 -20.42
N ASP A 40 -7.36 23.18 -20.91
CA ASP A 40 -7.07 21.90 -21.56
C ASP A 40 -6.49 20.89 -20.55
N ALA A 41 -7.16 19.75 -20.37
CA ALA A 41 -6.71 18.66 -19.49
C ALA A 41 -5.36 18.03 -19.93
N ALA A 42 -4.92 18.26 -21.17
CA ALA A 42 -3.59 17.86 -21.63
C ALA A 42 -2.46 18.72 -21.04
N ASN A 43 -2.77 19.92 -20.54
CA ASN A 43 -1.78 20.77 -19.88
C ASN A 43 -1.40 20.24 -18.49
N ARG A 44 -0.24 20.69 -18.00
CA ARG A 44 0.35 20.28 -16.72
C ARG A 44 0.75 21.49 -15.90
N PHE A 45 0.72 21.35 -14.58
CA PHE A 45 1.25 22.36 -13.66
C PHE A 45 2.67 22.02 -13.23
N ARG A 46 3.56 23.01 -13.31
CA ARG A 46 4.86 22.98 -12.66
C ARG A 46 4.79 23.78 -11.37
N VAL A 47 5.23 23.18 -10.25
CA VAL A 47 5.29 23.90 -8.96
C VAL A 47 6.73 24.32 -8.69
N GLU A 48 7.09 25.54 -9.11
CA GLU A 48 8.48 26.03 -9.14
C GLU A 48 9.18 26.13 -7.78
N ASN A 49 8.44 26.10 -6.67
CA ASN A 49 9.01 26.14 -5.32
C ASN A 49 9.19 24.76 -4.69
N ILE A 50 8.80 23.69 -5.39
CA ILE A 50 8.98 22.31 -4.93
C ILE A 50 10.12 21.68 -5.69
N ARG A 51 10.93 20.90 -4.97
CA ARG A 51 11.96 20.04 -5.54
C ARG A 51 11.72 18.63 -5.06
N ARG A 52 11.86 17.65 -5.95
CA ARG A 52 11.69 16.23 -5.66
C ARG A 52 12.92 15.48 -6.17
N THR A 53 13.36 14.46 -5.43
CA THR A 53 14.59 13.71 -5.74
C THR A 53 14.30 12.36 -6.37
N PHE A 54 14.79 12.16 -7.60
CA PHE A 54 14.64 10.94 -8.41
C PHE A 54 15.95 10.61 -9.14
N GLY A 55 17.00 10.29 -8.39
CA GLY A 55 18.36 10.28 -8.92
C GLY A 55 18.91 11.70 -9.15
N THR A 56 18.11 12.60 -9.75
CA THR A 56 18.37 14.04 -9.81
C THR A 56 17.25 14.84 -9.12
N THR A 57 17.59 16.04 -8.65
CA THR A 57 16.63 16.97 -8.05
C THR A 57 15.93 17.75 -9.16
N GLN A 58 14.63 17.52 -9.33
CA GLN A 58 13.84 18.14 -10.40
C GLN A 58 12.61 18.86 -9.86
N VAL A 59 12.07 19.78 -10.68
CA VAL A 59 10.80 20.42 -10.40
C VAL A 59 9.67 19.52 -10.92
N PRO A 60 8.73 19.10 -10.07
CA PRO A 60 7.68 18.18 -10.47
C PRO A 60 6.64 18.83 -11.38
N LEU A 61 6.06 18.01 -12.26
CA LEU A 61 4.92 18.32 -13.12
C LEU A 61 3.70 17.50 -12.68
N TYR A 62 2.52 18.10 -12.66
CA TYR A 62 1.28 17.47 -12.19
C TYR A 62 0.15 17.61 -13.21
N ARG A 63 -0.71 16.58 -13.29
CA ARG A 63 -2.01 16.62 -13.97
C ARG A 63 -3.10 17.21 -13.07
N GLY A 64 -4.26 17.47 -13.66
CA GLY A 64 -5.43 17.91 -12.94
C GLY A 64 -5.31 19.35 -12.46
N MET A 65 -5.60 19.56 -11.18
CA MET A 65 -5.71 20.87 -10.55
C MET A 65 -4.77 20.97 -9.36
N ILE A 66 -4.32 22.20 -9.09
CA ILE A 66 -3.59 22.54 -7.86
C ILE A 66 -4.52 23.39 -6.99
N GLU A 67 -4.77 22.92 -5.78
CA GLU A 67 -5.35 23.73 -4.73
C GLU A 67 -4.26 24.32 -3.83
N LEU A 68 -4.36 25.61 -3.56
CA LEU A 68 -3.63 26.26 -2.47
C LEU A 68 -4.60 26.57 -1.34
N SER A 69 -4.31 26.02 -0.16
CA SER A 69 -5.05 26.28 1.07
C SER A 69 -4.07 26.60 2.19
N HIS A 70 -4.57 27.26 3.24
CA HIS A 70 -3.77 27.72 4.35
C HIS A 70 -3.94 26.77 5.53
N SER A 71 -2.84 26.49 6.24
CA SER A 71 -2.91 25.62 7.41
C SER A 71 -3.64 26.33 8.54
N THR A 72 -4.70 25.70 9.04
CA THR A 72 -5.32 26.09 10.31
C THR A 72 -4.55 25.46 11.48
N GLY A 73 -4.70 25.98 12.71
CA GLY A 73 -4.05 25.42 13.91
C GLY A 73 -2.63 25.93 14.18
N THR A 74 -1.73 25.10 14.72
CA THR A 74 -0.41 25.53 15.24
C THR A 74 0.65 25.84 14.17
N LEU A 75 0.31 25.73 12.88
CA LEU A 75 1.20 25.98 11.74
C LEU A 75 0.65 27.10 10.84
N THR A 76 0.11 28.17 11.43
CA THR A 76 -0.55 29.30 10.74
C THR A 76 0.30 30.06 9.72
N ASP A 77 1.57 29.73 9.52
CA ASP A 77 2.43 30.38 8.52
C ASP A 77 2.75 29.46 7.33
N ARG A 78 1.98 28.37 7.16
CA ARG A 78 2.20 27.38 6.09
C ARG A 78 1.05 27.31 5.11
N LEU A 79 1.40 27.01 3.86
CA LEU A 79 0.47 26.69 2.78
C LEU A 79 0.49 25.18 2.53
N HIS A 80 -0.69 24.64 2.28
CA HIS A 80 -0.88 23.35 1.64
C HIS A 80 -0.91 23.54 0.13
N VAL A 81 -0.19 22.68 -0.58
CA VAL A 81 -0.24 22.56 -2.03
C VAL A 81 -0.81 21.17 -2.33
N VAL A 82 -2.08 21.12 -2.71
CA VAL A 82 -2.81 19.85 -2.89
C VAL A 82 -3.01 19.62 -4.38
N ASN A 83 -2.56 18.48 -4.90
CA ASN A 83 -2.87 18.08 -6.27
C ASN A 83 -4.20 17.33 -6.30
N ILE A 84 -5.23 17.94 -6.88
CA ILE A 84 -6.52 17.33 -7.15
C ILE A 84 -6.44 16.68 -8.53
N ILE A 85 -6.61 15.36 -8.59
CA ILE A 85 -6.31 14.54 -9.76
C ILE A 85 -7.30 13.38 -9.87
N GLU A 86 -7.65 13.02 -11.10
CA GLU A 86 -8.47 11.85 -11.39
C GLU A 86 -7.68 10.56 -11.13
N ILE A 87 -8.37 9.51 -10.69
CA ILE A 87 -7.70 8.30 -10.21
C ILE A 87 -6.81 7.64 -11.29
N GLU A 88 -7.29 7.58 -12.54
CA GLU A 88 -6.53 6.94 -13.63
C GLU A 88 -5.32 7.79 -14.08
N ASP A 89 -5.31 9.09 -13.80
CA ASP A 89 -4.17 9.98 -14.03
C ASP A 89 -3.13 9.89 -12.89
N TYR A 90 -3.57 9.49 -11.70
CA TYR A 90 -2.74 9.32 -10.50
C TYR A 90 -1.95 8.00 -10.50
N VAL A 91 -2.60 6.90 -10.89
CA VAL A 91 -2.05 5.54 -10.77
C VAL A 91 -0.70 5.36 -11.49
N PRO A 92 -0.47 5.85 -12.73
CA PRO A 92 0.83 5.69 -13.39
C PRO A 92 1.98 6.34 -12.61
N GLY A 93 1.71 7.51 -12.02
CA GLY A 93 2.66 8.22 -11.17
C GLY A 93 2.99 7.47 -9.88
N VAL A 94 2.09 6.65 -9.35
CA VAL A 94 2.38 5.76 -8.21
C VAL A 94 3.16 4.54 -8.66
N VAL A 95 2.70 3.83 -9.69
CA VAL A 95 3.31 2.59 -10.17
C VAL A 95 4.79 2.80 -10.52
N ALA A 96 5.12 3.92 -11.15
CA ALA A 96 6.49 4.24 -11.52
C ALA A 96 7.44 4.50 -10.33
N ASN A 97 6.90 4.81 -9.14
CA ASN A 97 7.69 5.15 -7.95
C ASN A 97 7.60 4.11 -6.83
N GLU A 98 6.58 3.26 -6.85
CA GLU A 98 6.41 2.17 -5.90
C GLU A 98 6.94 0.85 -6.43
N SER A 99 6.99 0.66 -7.76
CA SER A 99 7.51 -0.55 -8.38
C SER A 99 8.74 -0.27 -9.22
N ILE A 100 9.53 -1.31 -9.46
CA ILE A 100 10.70 -1.25 -10.33
C ILE A 100 10.20 -1.40 -11.76
N ALA A 101 10.44 -0.41 -12.60
CA ALA A 101 9.92 -0.36 -13.98
C ALA A 101 10.27 -1.60 -14.83
N SER A 102 11.40 -2.25 -14.57
CA SER A 102 11.83 -3.48 -15.26
C SER A 102 11.13 -4.76 -14.80
N PHE A 103 10.32 -4.71 -13.73
CA PHE A 103 9.53 -5.86 -13.29
C PHE A 103 8.56 -6.32 -14.37
N HIS A 104 8.19 -7.59 -14.28
CA HIS A 104 7.25 -8.23 -15.21
C HIS A 104 5.94 -7.45 -15.33
N MET A 105 5.35 -7.40 -16.52
CA MET A 105 4.16 -6.57 -16.78
C MET A 105 2.98 -6.94 -15.87
N GLU A 106 2.72 -8.23 -15.68
CA GLU A 106 1.68 -8.72 -14.76
C GLU A 106 1.89 -8.27 -13.30
N ALA A 107 3.13 -8.08 -12.86
CA ALA A 107 3.41 -7.52 -11.54
C ALA A 107 3.14 -6.00 -11.48
N LEU A 108 3.44 -5.28 -12.57
CA LEU A 108 3.11 -3.85 -12.69
C LEU A 108 1.59 -3.64 -12.76
N LYS A 109 0.85 -4.52 -13.44
CA LYS A 109 -0.63 -4.53 -13.44
C LYS A 109 -1.19 -4.78 -12.05
N ALA A 110 -0.67 -5.78 -11.33
CA ALA A 110 -1.07 -6.03 -9.94
C ALA A 110 -0.79 -4.80 -9.06
N GLN A 111 0.35 -4.13 -9.23
CA GLN A 111 0.66 -2.88 -8.53
C GLN A 111 -0.31 -1.76 -8.89
N ALA A 112 -0.71 -1.61 -10.16
CA ALA A 112 -1.66 -0.60 -10.58
C ALA A 112 -3.03 -0.79 -9.91
N VAL A 113 -3.54 -2.03 -9.90
CA VAL A 113 -4.80 -2.40 -9.23
C VAL A 113 -4.72 -2.16 -7.72
N ALA A 114 -3.63 -2.55 -7.07
CA ALA A 114 -3.42 -2.30 -5.65
C ALA A 114 -3.35 -0.79 -5.33
N ALA A 115 -2.62 -0.02 -6.15
CA ALA A 115 -2.45 1.41 -5.94
C ALA A 115 -3.77 2.19 -6.08
N ARG A 116 -4.57 1.82 -7.08
CA ARG A 116 -5.92 2.35 -7.31
C ARG A 116 -6.85 2.03 -6.14
N GLY A 117 -6.90 0.76 -5.72
CA GLY A 117 -7.72 0.32 -4.59
C GLY A 117 -7.33 1.01 -3.29
N TYR A 118 -6.05 1.11 -2.98
CA TYR A 118 -5.56 1.83 -1.80
C TYR A 118 -6.00 3.29 -1.79
N ALA A 119 -5.80 4.01 -2.90
CA ALA A 119 -6.14 5.43 -2.98
C ALA A 119 -7.63 5.66 -2.74
N ILE A 120 -8.50 4.89 -3.41
CA ILE A 120 -9.96 5.00 -3.26
C ILE A 120 -10.39 4.62 -1.83
N ALA A 121 -9.90 3.50 -1.28
CA ALA A 121 -10.27 3.04 0.06
C ALA A 121 -9.79 3.98 1.18
N ASN A 122 -8.84 4.89 0.90
CA ASN A 122 -8.30 5.86 1.86
C ASN A 122 -8.71 7.31 1.56
N ILE A 123 -9.69 7.54 0.68
CA ILE A 123 -10.28 8.88 0.50
C ILE A 123 -10.76 9.40 1.86
N GLY A 124 -10.50 10.67 2.15
CA GLY A 124 -10.86 11.31 3.41
C GLY A 124 -9.97 10.99 4.61
N ARG A 125 -8.97 10.10 4.50
CA ARG A 125 -8.16 9.63 5.63
C ARG A 125 -7.55 10.76 6.47
N PHE A 126 -7.10 11.85 5.83
CA PHE A 126 -6.50 13.00 6.52
C PHE A 126 -7.45 14.19 6.69
N ARG A 127 -8.69 14.12 6.18
CA ARG A 127 -9.61 15.26 6.13
C ARG A 127 -10.06 15.78 7.50
N ALA A 128 -9.92 14.99 8.55
CA ALA A 128 -10.19 15.43 9.92
C ALA A 128 -9.24 16.55 10.38
N SER A 129 -8.05 16.68 9.80
CA SER A 129 -7.04 17.67 10.21
C SER A 129 -6.40 18.42 9.06
N PHE A 130 -6.65 18.02 7.81
CA PHE A 130 -5.97 18.55 6.64
C PHE A 130 -6.90 18.67 5.43
N PRO A 131 -6.62 19.54 4.45
CA PRO A 131 -7.47 19.74 3.28
C PRO A 131 -7.29 18.67 2.17
N TYR A 132 -6.68 17.52 2.48
CA TYR A 132 -6.35 16.49 1.49
C TYR A 132 -6.75 15.10 1.95
N ASP A 133 -6.94 14.21 0.98
CA ASP A 133 -7.39 12.83 1.20
C ASP A 133 -6.26 11.91 1.66
N ILE A 134 -5.14 11.92 0.92
CA ILE A 134 -3.94 11.11 1.12
C ILE A 134 -2.69 11.95 0.87
N VAL A 135 -1.52 11.45 1.29
CA VAL A 135 -0.22 12.11 1.08
C VAL A 135 0.60 11.41 0.00
N ASP A 136 1.58 12.12 -0.56
CA ASP A 136 2.37 11.67 -1.71
C ASP A 136 3.70 10.97 -1.33
N SER A 137 3.75 10.43 -0.11
CA SER A 137 4.92 9.78 0.49
C SER A 137 4.58 8.37 0.96
N THR A 138 5.57 7.66 1.50
CA THR A 138 5.42 6.29 2.05
C THR A 138 4.40 6.18 3.19
N THR A 139 3.91 7.29 3.74
CA THR A 139 2.79 7.29 4.69
C THR A 139 1.47 6.85 4.03
N SER A 140 1.32 7.14 2.73
CA SER A 140 0.24 6.62 1.90
C SER A 140 0.82 5.82 0.74
N GLN A 141 1.13 6.48 -0.38
CA GLN A 141 1.81 5.90 -1.52
C GLN A 141 2.69 6.99 -2.14
N VAL A 142 3.86 6.60 -2.61
CA VAL A 142 4.82 7.51 -3.22
C VAL A 142 4.27 7.99 -4.57
N TYR A 143 3.75 9.22 -4.58
CA TYR A 143 3.29 9.91 -5.79
C TYR A 143 4.17 11.13 -6.04
N ARG A 144 4.52 11.32 -7.30
CA ARG A 144 5.66 12.17 -7.65
C ARG A 144 5.43 12.96 -8.94
N GLY A 145 4.22 12.83 -9.49
CA GLY A 145 3.80 13.51 -10.71
C GLY A 145 4.38 12.90 -11.98
N VAL A 146 4.13 13.61 -13.08
CA VAL A 146 4.37 13.17 -14.46
C VAL A 146 5.85 12.93 -14.77
N ILE A 147 6.76 13.71 -14.16
CA ILE A 147 8.19 13.64 -14.46
C ILE A 147 8.83 12.28 -14.17
N SER A 148 8.16 11.48 -13.34
CA SER A 148 8.63 10.17 -12.91
C SER A 148 7.97 9.02 -13.63
N GLU A 149 7.02 9.30 -14.52
CA GLU A 149 6.30 8.26 -15.23
C GLU A 149 7.20 7.50 -16.19
N HIS A 150 6.92 6.20 -16.28
CA HIS A 150 7.61 5.28 -17.15
C HIS A 150 6.60 4.69 -18.15
N PRO A 151 6.96 4.45 -19.43
CA PRO A 151 6.04 3.87 -20.41
C PRO A 151 5.36 2.57 -19.94
N ARG A 152 6.11 1.71 -19.24
CA ARG A 152 5.56 0.47 -18.65
C ARG A 152 4.54 0.71 -17.53
N ALA A 153 4.69 1.80 -16.75
CA ALA A 153 3.73 2.19 -15.72
C ALA A 153 2.45 2.76 -16.33
N LEU A 154 2.58 3.52 -17.43
CA LEU A 154 1.44 3.98 -18.23
C LEU A 154 0.69 2.78 -18.82
N GLN A 155 1.41 1.83 -19.44
CA GLN A 155 0.82 0.63 -20.02
C GLN A 155 0.09 -0.22 -18.98
N SER A 156 0.74 -0.54 -17.85
CA SER A 156 0.11 -1.36 -16.81
C SER A 156 -1.13 -0.70 -16.20
N SER A 157 -1.12 0.63 -16.09
CA SER A 157 -2.28 1.39 -15.60
C SER A 157 -3.43 1.35 -16.61
N ALA A 158 -3.13 1.57 -17.90
CA ALA A 158 -4.11 1.53 -18.98
C ALA A 158 -4.75 0.14 -19.13
N GLU A 159 -3.94 -0.92 -19.07
CA GLU A 159 -4.39 -2.32 -19.12
C GLU A 159 -5.02 -2.81 -17.80
N THR A 160 -5.34 -1.90 -16.88
CA THR A 160 -6.07 -2.20 -15.63
C THR A 160 -7.05 -1.10 -15.22
N ILE A 161 -7.44 -0.20 -16.14
CA ILE A 161 -8.38 0.89 -15.86
C ILE A 161 -9.62 0.37 -15.15
N GLY A 162 -10.05 1.05 -14.10
CA GLY A 162 -11.29 0.72 -13.38
C GLY A 162 -11.28 -0.62 -12.62
N ILE A 163 -10.14 -1.33 -12.57
CA ILE A 163 -10.02 -2.59 -11.83
C ILE A 163 -9.48 -2.35 -10.42
N VAL A 164 -10.16 -2.91 -9.42
CA VAL A 164 -9.76 -2.95 -8.01
C VAL A 164 -9.92 -4.36 -7.42
N ALA A 165 -9.24 -4.61 -6.30
CA ALA A 165 -9.59 -5.72 -5.43
C ALA A 165 -10.66 -5.27 -4.42
N SER A 166 -11.67 -6.11 -4.20
CA SER A 166 -12.74 -5.89 -3.24
C SER A 166 -12.97 -7.12 -2.37
N TYR A 167 -13.48 -6.91 -1.17
CA TYR A 167 -13.89 -7.98 -0.27
C TYR A 167 -15.32 -7.68 0.18
N GLN A 168 -16.24 -8.61 -0.05
CA GLN A 168 -17.66 -8.46 0.29
C GLN A 168 -18.28 -7.14 -0.22
N GLY A 169 -18.03 -6.78 -1.48
CA GLY A 169 -18.59 -5.58 -2.12
C GLY A 169 -17.96 -4.26 -1.66
N ARG A 170 -16.86 -4.28 -0.91
CA ARG A 170 -16.12 -3.08 -0.50
C ARG A 170 -14.70 -3.13 -1.06
N ILE A 171 -14.24 -2.01 -1.63
CA ILE A 171 -12.86 -1.87 -2.10
C ILE A 171 -11.92 -2.04 -0.90
N ILE A 172 -10.89 -2.87 -1.06
CA ILE A 172 -9.96 -3.11 0.03
C ILE A 172 -8.90 -2.00 0.12
N GLY A 173 -8.41 -1.73 1.34
CA GLY A 173 -7.13 -1.05 1.52
C GLY A 173 -5.99 -1.98 1.09
N ALA A 174 -5.68 -2.00 -0.22
CA ALA A 174 -4.72 -2.92 -0.81
C ALA A 174 -3.27 -2.57 -0.43
N LEU A 175 -2.87 -2.90 0.80
CA LEU A 175 -1.51 -2.69 1.30
C LEU A 175 -0.50 -3.50 0.49
N TYR A 176 0.71 -2.96 0.34
CA TYR A 176 1.81 -3.66 -0.32
C TYR A 176 3.14 -3.22 0.29
N SER A 177 4.16 -4.08 0.20
CA SER A 177 5.51 -3.73 0.64
C SER A 177 6.57 -4.40 -0.23
N SER A 178 7.82 -3.95 -0.13
CA SER A 178 8.86 -4.38 -1.08
C SER A 178 9.09 -5.89 -1.10
N SER A 179 9.44 -6.48 0.04
CA SER A 179 9.78 -7.91 0.12
C SER A 179 9.30 -8.49 1.43
N PHE A 180 8.79 -9.73 1.37
CA PHE A 180 8.33 -10.49 2.54
C PHE A 180 9.40 -11.44 3.07
N GLY A 181 10.44 -11.75 2.32
CA GLY A 181 11.30 -12.88 2.63
C GLY A 181 10.49 -14.18 2.74
N GLY A 182 9.62 -14.43 1.78
CA GLY A 182 8.83 -15.66 1.70
C GLY A 182 7.66 -15.83 2.68
N HIS A 183 7.36 -14.89 3.57
CA HIS A 183 6.13 -14.95 4.39
C HIS A 183 5.66 -13.56 4.84
N SER A 184 4.36 -13.27 4.72
CA SER A 184 3.71 -12.04 5.23
C SER A 184 3.10 -12.23 6.64
N ASP A 185 2.53 -11.18 7.21
CA ASP A 185 1.85 -11.22 8.51
C ASP A 185 0.45 -10.62 8.42
N ASN A 186 -0.41 -10.99 9.39
CA ASN A 186 -1.73 -10.41 9.56
C ASN A 186 -1.63 -8.89 9.87
N SER A 187 -2.50 -8.08 9.25
CA SER A 187 -2.49 -6.62 9.40
C SER A 187 -2.55 -6.16 10.86
N ASN A 188 -3.34 -6.82 11.72
CA ASN A 188 -3.52 -6.44 13.13
C ASN A 188 -2.33 -6.75 14.05
N TRP A 189 -1.29 -7.43 13.56
CA TRP A 189 0.00 -7.56 14.25
C TRP A 189 0.99 -6.44 13.89
N ILE A 190 0.77 -5.80 12.74
CA ILE A 190 1.65 -4.77 12.17
C ILE A 190 1.09 -3.37 12.41
N PHE A 191 -0.20 -3.18 12.13
CA PHE A 191 -0.93 -1.92 12.32
C PHE A 191 -1.94 -2.07 13.45
N ASN A 192 -1.50 -2.56 14.61
CA ASN A 192 -2.37 -2.90 15.73
C ASN A 192 -3.10 -1.67 16.30
N VAL A 193 -4.43 -1.80 16.47
CA VAL A 193 -5.29 -0.82 17.14
C VAL A 193 -6.10 -1.54 18.22
N PRO A 194 -6.11 -1.07 19.49
CA PRO A 194 -5.28 0.02 20.03
C PRO A 194 -3.79 -0.37 20.02
N SER A 195 -2.91 0.63 19.90
CA SER A 195 -1.45 0.41 19.79
C SER A 195 -0.82 -0.24 21.03
N SER A 196 -1.51 -0.19 22.17
CA SER A 196 -1.13 -0.83 23.43
C SER A 196 -1.40 -2.34 23.47
N GLN A 197 -2.16 -2.88 22.51
CA GLN A 197 -2.57 -4.28 22.46
C GLN A 197 -1.95 -5.00 21.27
N LEU A 198 -1.46 -6.23 21.49
CA LEU A 198 -0.89 -7.08 20.43
C LEU A 198 -1.45 -8.52 20.54
N PRO A 199 -2.16 -9.04 19.52
CA PRO A 199 -2.59 -8.32 18.31
C PRO A 199 -3.64 -7.24 18.61
N GLY A 200 -3.77 -6.29 17.69
CA GLY A 200 -4.87 -5.33 17.70
C GLY A 200 -6.22 -5.99 17.42
N THR A 201 -7.30 -5.30 17.76
CA THR A 201 -8.69 -5.74 17.51
C THR A 201 -9.15 -5.50 16.07
N ASN A 202 -8.40 -4.72 15.29
CA ASN A 202 -8.66 -4.37 13.91
C ASN A 202 -8.26 -5.47 12.90
N PHE A 203 -8.65 -6.72 13.15
CA PHE A 203 -8.41 -7.81 12.22
C PHE A 203 -9.04 -7.54 10.85
N THR A 204 -8.31 -7.86 9.78
CA THR A 204 -8.76 -7.62 8.39
C THR A 204 -8.72 -8.95 7.61
N PRO A 205 -9.86 -9.54 7.23
CA PRO A 205 -9.93 -10.89 6.64
C PRO A 205 -9.13 -11.08 5.35
N TYR A 206 -8.96 -10.01 4.56
CA TYR A 206 -8.24 -10.04 3.29
C TYR A 206 -6.75 -9.67 3.42
N LEU A 207 -6.28 -9.22 4.60
CA LEU A 207 -4.87 -8.91 4.89
C LEU A 207 -4.32 -9.86 5.96
N VAL A 208 -4.31 -11.15 5.63
CA VAL A 208 -3.75 -12.21 6.48
C VAL A 208 -2.34 -12.58 6.05
N GLY A 209 -1.59 -13.18 6.97
CA GLY A 209 -0.25 -13.69 6.71
C GLY A 209 -0.32 -14.91 5.82
N ILE A 210 0.39 -14.86 4.69
CA ILE A 210 0.46 -15.91 3.67
C ILE A 210 1.91 -16.34 3.46
N TYR A 211 2.07 -17.62 3.14
CA TYR A 211 3.35 -18.16 2.67
C TYR A 211 3.56 -17.74 1.21
N ASP A 212 4.61 -16.95 0.97
CA ASP A 212 4.98 -16.48 -0.37
C ASP A 212 6.04 -17.37 -1.02
N GLY A 213 5.89 -18.67 -0.78
CA GLY A 213 6.77 -19.71 -1.31
C GLY A 213 6.13 -20.60 -2.37
N VAL A 214 6.97 -21.43 -2.99
CA VAL A 214 6.48 -22.49 -3.86
C VAL A 214 5.92 -23.62 -2.99
N PRO A 215 4.74 -24.19 -3.29
CA PRO A 215 4.17 -25.29 -2.52
C PRO A 215 5.15 -26.47 -2.31
N PRO A 216 5.02 -27.23 -1.19
CA PRO A 216 3.95 -27.15 -0.19
C PRO A 216 4.09 -25.95 0.77
N VAL A 217 2.98 -25.55 1.38
CA VAL A 217 2.97 -24.52 2.43
C VAL A 217 3.73 -25.02 3.65
N LEU A 218 4.62 -24.19 4.18
CA LEU A 218 5.41 -24.52 5.37
C LEU A 218 4.65 -24.20 6.65
N ASP A 219 4.66 -25.13 7.60
CA ASP A 219 4.18 -24.87 8.97
C ASP A 219 5.30 -24.20 9.78
N LEU A 220 5.23 -22.88 9.92
CA LEU A 220 6.18 -22.11 10.71
C LEU A 220 5.87 -22.10 12.21
N THR A 221 4.83 -22.81 12.66
CA THR A 221 4.58 -23.04 14.10
C THR A 221 5.49 -24.13 14.67
N ASP A 222 5.95 -25.07 13.83
CA ASP A 222 6.98 -26.02 14.19
C ASP A 222 8.36 -25.33 14.34
N PRO A 223 9.01 -25.42 15.52
CA PRO A 223 10.28 -24.74 15.76
C PRO A 223 11.42 -25.16 14.83
N ALA A 224 11.47 -26.42 14.38
CA ALA A 224 12.52 -26.91 13.49
C ALA A 224 12.36 -26.34 12.07
N THR A 225 11.12 -26.34 11.57
CA THR A 225 10.75 -25.76 10.27
C THR A 225 10.97 -24.25 10.27
N HIS A 226 10.53 -23.55 11.32
CA HIS A 226 10.78 -22.11 11.52
C HIS A 226 12.27 -21.77 11.46
N ASN A 227 13.08 -22.49 12.24
CA ASN A 227 14.51 -22.25 12.33
C ASN A 227 15.21 -22.51 10.98
N THR A 228 14.82 -23.59 10.29
CA THR A 228 15.35 -23.93 8.97
C THR A 228 14.98 -22.88 7.94
N PHE A 229 13.71 -22.47 7.88
CA PHE A 229 13.20 -21.51 6.90
C PHE A 229 13.87 -20.14 6.98
N TRP A 230 14.05 -19.61 8.20
CA TRP A 230 14.63 -18.28 8.40
C TRP A 230 16.15 -18.25 8.35
N ARG A 231 16.83 -19.41 8.49
CA ARG A 231 18.29 -19.52 8.30
C ARG A 231 18.69 -19.90 6.89
N THR A 232 17.78 -20.46 6.09
CA THR A 232 18.03 -20.76 4.68
C THR A 232 18.25 -19.47 3.91
N ILE A 233 19.41 -19.33 3.26
CA ILE A 233 19.85 -18.10 2.56
C ILE A 233 19.03 -17.87 1.28
N GLN A 234 18.66 -18.94 0.58
CA GLN A 234 17.84 -18.91 -0.63
C GLN A 234 16.65 -19.88 -0.45
N PRO A 235 15.63 -19.50 0.34
CA PRO A 235 14.42 -20.30 0.44
C PRO A 235 13.74 -20.38 -0.93
N GLN A 236 13.00 -21.46 -1.19
CA GLN A 236 12.17 -21.58 -2.38
C GLN A 236 10.97 -20.62 -2.27
N GLY A 237 11.17 -19.38 -2.72
CA GLY A 237 10.15 -18.35 -2.66
C GLY A 237 10.06 -17.49 -3.90
N TYR A 238 8.91 -16.83 -4.07
CA TYR A 238 8.70 -15.97 -5.23
C TYR A 238 9.57 -14.72 -5.14
N ASP A 239 9.82 -14.20 -3.95
CA ASP A 239 10.70 -13.05 -3.74
C ASP A 239 12.18 -13.42 -3.50
N MET A 240 12.61 -14.66 -3.80
CA MET A 240 13.98 -15.10 -3.56
C MET A 240 15.01 -14.44 -4.49
N CYS A 241 16.23 -14.23 -4.01
CA CYS A 241 17.26 -13.53 -4.80
C CYS A 241 17.60 -14.25 -6.10
N GLY A 242 17.71 -15.58 -6.08
CA GLY A 242 17.98 -16.37 -7.28
C GLY A 242 16.92 -16.24 -8.39
N ARG A 243 15.70 -15.76 -8.07
CA ARG A 243 14.62 -15.55 -9.02
C ARG A 243 14.48 -14.10 -9.48
N VAL A 244 14.50 -13.16 -8.54
CA VAL A 244 14.13 -11.76 -8.78
C VAL A 244 15.21 -10.75 -8.39
N ASN A 245 16.43 -11.22 -8.12
CA ASN A 245 17.56 -10.38 -7.67
C ASN A 245 17.22 -9.52 -6.44
N ASN A 246 16.37 -10.04 -5.56
CA ASN A 246 15.96 -9.37 -4.34
C ASN A 246 17.01 -9.55 -3.23
N ARG A 247 17.84 -8.53 -3.02
CA ARG A 247 18.83 -8.52 -1.94
C ARG A 247 18.25 -8.57 -0.52
N PHE A 248 16.95 -8.27 -0.35
CA PHE A 248 16.27 -8.25 0.94
C PHE A 248 15.57 -9.56 1.27
N SER A 249 15.58 -10.56 0.37
CA SER A 249 14.88 -11.83 0.57
C SER A 249 15.30 -12.53 1.86
N ARG A 250 16.57 -12.39 2.25
CA ARG A 250 17.15 -12.88 3.50
C ARG A 250 18.21 -11.92 4.01
N TRP A 251 18.39 -11.87 5.32
CA TRP A 251 19.47 -11.13 5.96
C TRP A 251 19.86 -11.75 7.30
N LYS A 252 21.15 -11.58 7.64
CA LYS A 252 21.73 -11.85 8.95
C LYS A 252 22.52 -10.61 9.35
N ILE A 253 22.23 -10.06 10.53
CA ILE A 253 22.96 -8.91 11.07
C ILE A 253 23.41 -9.19 12.51
N ILE A 254 24.57 -8.67 12.87
CA ILE A 254 25.08 -8.70 14.24
C ILE A 254 24.71 -7.37 14.89
N ILE A 255 24.13 -7.43 16.09
CA ILE A 255 23.69 -6.25 16.84
C ILE A 255 24.36 -6.27 18.21
N PRO A 256 25.41 -5.45 18.39
CA PRO A 256 26.12 -5.35 19.66
C PRO A 256 25.21 -4.89 20.80
N ALA A 257 25.47 -5.35 22.02
CA ALA A 257 24.74 -4.97 23.23
C ALA A 257 24.65 -3.45 23.41
N ALA A 258 25.73 -2.71 23.11
CA ALA A 258 25.77 -1.26 23.15
C ALA A 258 24.83 -0.60 22.12
N SER A 259 24.68 -1.18 20.92
CA SER A 259 23.74 -0.69 19.91
C SER A 259 22.28 -0.96 20.31
N ILE A 260 21.99 -2.12 20.90
CA ILE A 260 20.66 -2.39 21.47
C ILE A 260 20.36 -1.34 22.54
N LYS A 261 21.31 -1.13 23.45
CA LYS A 261 21.20 -0.17 24.54
C LYS A 261 20.88 1.25 24.07
N SER A 262 21.64 1.76 23.10
CA SER A 262 21.46 3.14 22.61
C SER A 262 20.12 3.36 21.89
N ARG A 263 19.48 2.28 21.44
CA ARG A 263 18.18 2.31 20.75
C ARG A 263 16.99 2.18 21.70
N LEU A 264 17.21 1.83 22.97
CA LEU A 264 16.12 1.71 23.95
C LEU A 264 15.70 3.09 24.48
N THR A 265 14.47 3.49 24.17
CA THR A 265 13.86 4.75 24.62
C THR A 265 12.52 4.49 25.31
N THR A 266 11.95 5.50 25.96
CA THR A 266 10.60 5.41 26.56
C THR A 266 9.50 5.28 25.51
N THR A 267 9.74 5.75 24.29
CA THR A 267 8.76 5.68 23.18
C THR A 267 8.69 4.30 22.55
N ASN A 268 9.80 3.56 22.50
CA ASN A 268 9.88 2.29 21.79
C ASN A 268 10.07 1.06 22.69
N SER A 269 10.07 1.24 24.01
CA SER A 269 10.20 0.15 24.99
C SER A 269 9.43 0.39 26.28
N VAL A 270 8.84 -0.68 26.81
CA VAL A 270 8.12 -0.69 28.09
C VAL A 270 9.05 -1.15 29.19
N LEU A 271 9.11 -0.42 30.31
CA LEU A 271 9.84 -0.83 31.50
C LEU A 271 9.00 -1.85 32.26
N ILE A 272 9.56 -3.03 32.50
CA ILE A 272 8.91 -4.07 33.28
C ILE A 272 9.35 -3.98 34.76
N SER A 273 10.64 -3.74 35.01
CA SER A 273 11.18 -3.55 36.35
C SER A 273 12.51 -2.80 36.34
N GLY A 274 12.89 -2.19 37.48
CA GLY A 274 14.18 -1.53 37.67
C GLY A 274 14.32 -0.23 36.86
N THR A 275 15.49 -0.02 36.24
CA THR A 275 15.80 1.17 35.43
C THR A 275 16.41 0.82 34.09
N ARG A 276 16.36 1.77 33.14
CA ARG A 276 16.97 1.66 31.80
C ARG A 276 18.40 2.20 31.75
N THR A 277 19.22 2.15 32.80
CA THR A 277 20.55 2.81 32.78
C THR A 277 21.71 1.83 32.51
N GLY A 278 21.67 0.62 33.07
CA GLY A 278 22.75 -0.37 32.96
C GLY A 278 22.98 -0.95 31.56
N PRO A 279 24.13 -1.59 31.30
CA PRO A 279 24.37 -2.35 30.06
C PRO A 279 23.37 -3.48 29.86
N VAL A 280 23.15 -3.87 28.60
CA VAL A 280 22.33 -5.03 28.24
C VAL A 280 23.10 -6.31 28.59
N THR A 281 22.44 -7.23 29.27
CA THR A 281 22.98 -8.52 29.73
C THR A 281 22.25 -9.72 29.12
N GLY A 282 21.14 -9.51 28.43
CA GLY A 282 20.40 -10.59 27.79
C GLY A 282 19.28 -10.12 26.87
N VAL A 283 18.93 -10.98 25.92
CA VAL A 283 17.79 -10.81 25.01
C VAL A 283 17.06 -12.14 24.89
N SER A 284 15.74 -12.13 25.03
CA SER A 284 14.89 -13.33 24.87
C SER A 284 13.61 -13.01 24.11
N VAL A 285 13.17 -13.91 23.25
CA VAL A 285 11.89 -13.81 22.53
C VAL A 285 10.78 -14.22 23.48
N GLN A 286 9.75 -13.37 23.62
CA GLN A 286 8.58 -13.64 24.48
C GLN A 286 7.36 -14.05 23.66
N LEU A 287 7.20 -13.47 22.46
CA LEU A 287 6.06 -13.73 21.60
C LEU A 287 6.48 -13.68 20.13
N ARG A 288 5.86 -14.54 19.32
CA ARG A 288 6.00 -14.57 17.87
C ARG A 288 4.68 -14.28 17.19
N MET A 289 4.75 -13.69 16.01
CA MET A 289 3.60 -13.54 15.12
C MET A 289 3.18 -14.94 14.63
N PRO A 290 1.88 -15.27 14.62
CA PRO A 290 1.40 -16.63 14.35
C PRO A 290 1.67 -17.08 12.92
N SER A 291 1.63 -16.17 11.94
CA SER A 291 1.78 -16.53 10.53
C SER A 291 3.24 -16.72 10.14
N SER A 292 4.09 -15.71 10.31
CA SER A 292 5.49 -15.77 9.87
C SER A 292 6.46 -16.34 10.91
N GLY A 293 6.03 -16.46 12.17
CA GLY A 293 6.91 -16.74 13.30
C GLY A 293 7.90 -15.61 13.62
N ARG A 294 7.74 -14.40 13.05
CA ARG A 294 8.58 -13.25 13.38
C ARG A 294 8.44 -12.85 14.84
N VAL A 295 9.47 -12.23 15.41
CA VAL A 295 9.42 -11.74 16.78
C VAL A 295 8.37 -10.63 16.88
N ALA A 296 7.45 -10.76 17.82
CA ALA A 296 6.41 -9.79 18.15
C ALA A 296 6.68 -9.06 19.46
N ILE A 297 7.33 -9.75 20.42
CA ILE A 297 7.82 -9.19 21.67
C ILE A 297 9.20 -9.78 21.99
N ALA A 298 10.16 -8.90 22.28
CA ALA A 298 11.47 -9.26 22.82
C ALA A 298 11.67 -8.62 24.20
N ARG A 299 12.14 -9.40 25.17
CA ARG A 299 12.56 -8.94 26.49
C ARG A 299 14.06 -8.71 26.48
N ILE A 300 14.47 -7.51 26.91
CA ILE A 300 15.86 -7.09 27.04
C ILE A 300 16.16 -6.95 28.52
N THR A 301 17.10 -7.75 29.01
CA THR A 301 17.60 -7.68 30.38
C THR A 301 18.78 -6.73 30.40
N LEU A 302 18.76 -5.78 31.33
CA LEU A 302 19.88 -4.90 31.65
C LEU A 302 20.37 -5.23 33.07
N SER A 303 21.60 -4.87 33.39
CA SER A 303 22.11 -5.05 34.77
C SER A 303 21.30 -4.29 35.83
N THR A 304 20.51 -3.30 35.43
CA THR A 304 19.71 -2.45 36.33
C THR A 304 18.20 -2.64 36.18
N GLY A 305 17.72 -3.46 35.25
CA GLY A 305 16.28 -3.58 35.00
C GLY A 305 15.92 -4.45 33.80
N VAL A 306 14.63 -4.57 33.54
CA VAL A 306 14.09 -5.38 32.45
C VAL A 306 13.15 -4.51 31.62
N VAL A 307 13.32 -4.54 30.30
CA VAL A 307 12.43 -3.84 29.36
C VAL A 307 11.89 -4.79 28.30
N GLU A 308 10.76 -4.43 27.70
CA GLU A 308 10.19 -5.12 26.56
C GLU A 308 10.08 -4.20 25.35
N VAL A 309 10.52 -4.69 24.20
CA VAL A 309 10.31 -4.08 22.90
C VAL A 309 9.17 -4.84 22.24
N ARG A 310 8.06 -4.16 21.97
CA ARG A 310 6.79 -4.76 21.52
C ARG A 310 6.38 -4.17 20.17
N GLY A 311 5.84 -5.02 19.30
CA GLY A 311 5.35 -4.62 17.99
C GLY A 311 6.47 -4.47 16.95
N TRP A 312 6.09 -4.64 15.69
CA TRP A 312 7.03 -4.77 14.58
C TRP A 312 7.95 -3.54 14.41
N ASP A 313 7.41 -2.32 14.53
CA ASP A 313 8.17 -1.09 14.26
C ASP A 313 9.22 -0.81 15.34
N ASN A 314 8.86 -1.02 16.61
CA ASN A 314 9.84 -0.91 17.70
C ASN A 314 10.92 -1.99 17.58
N LEU A 315 10.52 -3.23 17.27
CA LEU A 315 11.46 -4.35 17.12
C LEU A 315 12.43 -4.15 15.96
N ARG A 316 11.96 -3.66 14.81
CA ARG A 316 12.88 -3.37 13.70
C ARG A 316 13.81 -2.20 14.01
N ASN A 317 13.35 -1.18 14.74
CA ASN A 317 14.19 -0.04 15.09
C ASN A 317 15.26 -0.38 16.13
N VAL A 318 14.96 -1.28 17.08
CA VAL A 318 15.92 -1.70 18.12
C VAL A 318 16.78 -2.87 17.65
N LEU A 319 16.17 -3.90 17.06
CA LEU A 319 16.77 -5.20 16.75
C LEU A 319 16.81 -5.54 15.24
N GLY A 320 16.38 -4.64 14.35
CA GLY A 320 16.41 -4.84 12.89
C GLY A 320 17.25 -3.82 12.12
N ARG A 321 18.02 -2.98 12.81
CA ARG A 321 18.94 -2.00 12.21
C ARG A 321 20.38 -2.49 12.22
N SER A 322 20.99 -2.58 11.06
CA SER A 322 22.39 -2.98 10.86
C SER A 322 23.39 -2.02 11.51
N ALA A 323 24.55 -2.52 11.93
CA ALA A 323 25.62 -1.73 12.54
C ALA A 323 26.65 -1.18 11.52
N ALA A 324 26.98 -1.90 10.44
CA ALA A 324 27.63 -1.47 9.18
C ALA A 324 28.02 -2.69 8.31
N LEU A 325 28.01 -2.57 6.97
CA LEU A 325 29.00 -3.05 5.95
C LEU A 325 28.44 -2.92 4.50
N THR A 326 29.33 -2.85 3.51
CA THR A 326 29.15 -2.48 2.07
C THR A 326 28.19 -3.33 1.25
N ALA A 327 27.17 -2.75 0.63
CA ALA A 327 26.11 -3.40 -0.17
C ALA A 327 26.52 -4.64 -1.00
N SER A 328 25.85 -5.78 -0.77
CA SER A 328 25.88 -6.94 -1.68
C SER A 328 24.61 -7.01 -2.54
N SER A 329 24.71 -7.64 -3.72
CA SER A 329 23.61 -7.83 -4.67
C SER A 329 22.66 -8.96 -4.29
N CYS A 330 23.16 -10.02 -3.65
CA CYS A 330 22.35 -11.10 -3.09
C CYS A 330 22.84 -11.52 -1.70
N PRO A 331 21.99 -12.19 -0.89
CA PRO A 331 22.39 -12.81 0.37
C PRO A 331 23.49 -13.86 0.15
N SER A 332 24.60 -13.74 0.87
CA SER A 332 25.75 -14.65 0.85
C SER A 332 25.82 -15.48 2.14
N PRO A 333 26.43 -16.69 2.14
CA PRO A 333 26.72 -17.45 3.36
C PRO A 333 27.43 -16.67 4.46
N ASN A 334 28.22 -15.66 4.08
CA ASN A 334 28.97 -14.83 5.02
C ASN A 334 28.15 -13.62 5.54
N GLY A 335 26.85 -13.56 5.25
CA GLY A 335 25.97 -12.44 5.59
C GLY A 335 25.63 -11.58 4.38
N THR A 336 24.52 -10.84 4.48
CA THR A 336 24.16 -9.80 3.49
C THR A 336 24.77 -8.51 3.95
N ALA A 337 25.51 -7.84 3.09
CA ALA A 337 26.11 -6.59 3.47
C ALA A 337 25.07 -5.47 3.32
N ILE A 338 24.71 -4.89 4.46
CA ILE A 338 23.59 -3.96 4.62
C ILE A 338 24.15 -2.66 5.21
N ALA A 339 23.92 -1.56 4.50
CA ALA A 339 24.41 -0.24 4.88
C ALA A 339 24.10 0.05 6.35
N ALA A 340 25.03 0.68 7.07
CA ALA A 340 24.86 1.00 8.48
C ALA A 340 23.55 1.76 8.73
N ASN A 341 22.87 1.44 9.83
CA ASN A 341 21.61 2.06 10.26
C ASN A 341 20.42 1.85 9.33
N PHE A 342 20.54 1.01 8.30
CA PHE A 342 19.41 0.64 7.45
C PHE A 342 18.41 -0.20 8.24
N THR A 343 17.13 0.17 8.18
CA THR A 343 16.06 -0.49 8.95
C THR A 343 15.42 -1.60 8.13
N LEU A 344 15.68 -2.85 8.50
CA LEU A 344 15.08 -4.05 7.89
C LEU A 344 13.71 -4.33 8.50
N THR A 345 13.06 -5.41 8.08
CA THR A 345 11.89 -5.97 8.80
C THR A 345 12.28 -6.39 10.23
N ASN A 346 11.31 -6.56 11.14
CA ASN A 346 11.59 -7.12 12.46
C ASN A 346 12.18 -8.54 12.36
N PRO A 347 13.14 -8.90 13.24
CA PRO A 347 13.79 -10.21 13.20
C PRO A 347 12.83 -11.39 13.35
N SER A 348 13.23 -12.49 12.74
CA SER A 348 12.58 -13.80 12.89
C SER A 348 13.32 -14.66 13.90
N ILE A 349 14.65 -14.59 13.97
CA ILE A 349 15.46 -15.30 14.98
C ILE A 349 16.37 -14.28 15.67
N LEU A 350 16.49 -14.42 17.00
CA LEU A 350 17.44 -13.69 17.82
C LEU A 350 18.29 -14.72 18.56
N GLU A 351 19.59 -14.72 18.29
CA GLU A 351 20.56 -15.65 18.85
C GLU A 351 21.59 -14.87 19.68
N PRO A 352 21.40 -14.80 21.00
CA PRO A 352 22.38 -14.24 21.94
C PRO A 352 23.81 -14.75 21.72
N TYR A 353 24.79 -13.87 21.87
CA TYR A 353 26.19 -14.27 21.94
C TYR A 353 26.91 -13.50 23.06
N ASN A 354 27.97 -14.11 23.60
CA ASN A 354 28.86 -13.51 24.57
C ASN A 354 30.18 -13.11 23.92
N ASN A 355 30.81 -12.08 24.47
CA ASN A 355 32.20 -11.73 24.17
C ASN A 355 33.16 -12.77 24.78
N PRO A 356 34.44 -12.78 24.37
CA PRO A 356 35.44 -13.70 24.93
C PRO A 356 35.61 -13.60 26.46
N ASP A 357 35.31 -12.44 27.06
CA ASP A 357 35.35 -12.21 28.51
C ASP A 357 34.11 -12.74 29.25
N GLY A 358 33.17 -13.39 28.55
CA GLY A 358 31.93 -13.91 29.10
C GLY A 358 30.82 -12.87 29.27
N SER A 359 31.10 -11.58 29.02
CA SER A 359 30.07 -10.54 29.03
C SER A 359 29.11 -10.70 27.84
N PHE A 360 27.87 -10.26 28.01
CA PHE A 360 26.89 -10.30 26.93
C PHE A 360 27.32 -9.40 25.76
N GLY A 361 27.60 -10.01 24.61
CA GLY A 361 28.12 -9.33 23.44
C GLY A 361 27.04 -8.71 22.57
N GLY A 362 25.88 -9.36 22.46
CA GLY A 362 24.77 -8.90 21.63
C GLY A 362 23.91 -10.04 21.11
N VAL A 363 23.31 -9.83 19.92
CA VAL A 363 22.52 -10.84 19.22
C VAL A 363 22.93 -10.97 17.75
N ASN A 364 22.94 -12.20 17.25
CA ASN A 364 22.84 -12.50 15.83
C ASN A 364 21.35 -12.51 15.46
N ALA A 365 20.91 -11.55 14.66
CA ALA A 365 19.53 -11.44 14.21
C ALA A 365 19.40 -11.96 12.76
N TYR A 366 18.42 -12.83 12.54
CA TYR A 366 18.08 -13.38 11.22
C TYR A 366 16.66 -12.99 10.84
N GLY A 367 16.43 -12.79 9.55
CA GLY A 367 15.10 -12.55 9.02
C GLY A 367 15.13 -12.44 7.50
N GLY A 368 14.03 -11.95 6.96
CA GLY A 368 13.88 -11.66 5.55
C GLY A 368 12.80 -10.62 5.33
N GLY A 369 12.90 -9.95 4.20
CA GLY A 369 12.00 -8.89 3.78
C GLY A 369 12.49 -7.50 4.10
N TRP A 370 11.81 -6.54 3.47
CA TRP A 370 11.94 -5.11 3.70
C TRP A 370 10.58 -4.45 3.48
N GLY A 371 10.14 -3.69 4.50
CA GLY A 371 8.82 -3.09 4.56
C GLY A 371 8.00 -3.66 5.71
N HIS A 372 6.68 -3.44 5.68
CA HIS A 372 5.78 -3.83 6.75
C HIS A 372 5.24 -5.27 6.62
N ASN A 373 5.43 -5.93 5.47
CA ASN A 373 5.08 -7.34 5.23
C ASN A 373 3.58 -7.67 5.32
N VAL A 374 2.71 -6.76 4.87
CA VAL A 374 1.25 -6.97 4.84
C VAL A 374 0.74 -6.75 3.42
N GLY A 375 -0.21 -7.58 2.98
CA GLY A 375 -0.82 -7.48 1.66
C GLY A 375 0.06 -8.08 0.57
N MET A 376 0.46 -7.30 -0.44
CA MET A 376 1.23 -7.78 -1.58
C MET A 376 2.75 -7.51 -1.46
N SER A 377 3.59 -8.51 -1.76
CA SER A 377 5.03 -8.29 -1.95
C SER A 377 5.30 -7.83 -3.38
N GLN A 378 6.03 -6.73 -3.55
CA GLN A 378 6.40 -6.22 -4.87
C GLN A 378 7.38 -7.17 -5.59
N TYR A 379 8.44 -7.60 -4.91
CA TYR A 379 9.37 -8.60 -5.46
C TYR A 379 8.70 -9.96 -5.63
N GLY A 380 7.83 -10.35 -4.70
CA GLY A 380 7.09 -11.60 -4.82
C GLY A 380 6.10 -11.60 -5.99
N ALA A 381 5.38 -10.49 -6.23
CA ALA A 381 4.54 -10.31 -7.41
C ALA A 381 5.36 -10.44 -8.71
N HIS A 382 6.56 -9.85 -8.77
CA HIS A 382 7.48 -10.06 -9.89
C HIS A 382 7.85 -11.53 -10.06
N GLY A 383 8.18 -12.24 -8.98
CA GLY A 383 8.57 -13.63 -9.04
C GLY A 383 7.43 -14.60 -9.35
N ARG A 384 6.20 -14.27 -8.95
CA ARG A 384 4.97 -14.98 -9.34
C ARG A 384 4.68 -14.81 -10.81
N ALA A 385 4.83 -13.59 -11.31
CA ALA A 385 4.70 -13.29 -12.73
C ALA A 385 5.74 -14.03 -13.58
N LEU A 386 7.02 -14.08 -13.14
CA LEU A 386 8.05 -14.91 -13.78
C LEU A 386 7.74 -16.41 -13.72
N ALA A 387 6.88 -16.85 -12.78
CA ALA A 387 6.38 -18.22 -12.69
C ALA A 387 5.13 -18.46 -13.55
N GLY A 388 4.73 -17.50 -14.38
CA GLY A 388 3.58 -17.60 -15.28
C GLY A 388 2.24 -17.16 -14.70
N GLN A 389 2.21 -16.60 -13.48
CA GLN A 389 0.96 -16.10 -12.91
C GLN A 389 0.57 -14.74 -13.52
N ASN A 390 -0.71 -14.58 -13.88
CA ASN A 390 -1.25 -13.29 -14.31
C ASN A 390 -1.56 -12.38 -13.11
N PHE A 391 -1.86 -11.11 -13.36
CA PHE A 391 -2.11 -10.14 -12.28
C PHE A 391 -3.29 -10.51 -11.39
N LEU A 392 -4.33 -11.16 -11.91
CA LEU A 392 -5.48 -11.62 -11.13
C LEU A 392 -5.07 -12.70 -10.12
N GLN A 393 -4.29 -13.69 -10.58
CA GLN A 393 -3.73 -14.75 -9.73
C GLN A 393 -2.78 -14.19 -8.68
N ILE A 394 -1.96 -13.19 -9.05
CA ILE A 394 -1.06 -12.50 -8.12
C ILE A 394 -1.87 -11.81 -7.01
N LEU A 395 -2.88 -11.01 -7.36
CA LEU A 395 -3.72 -10.30 -6.39
C LEU A 395 -4.47 -11.28 -5.47
N LYS A 396 -5.08 -12.34 -6.02
CA LYS A 396 -5.78 -13.37 -5.25
C LYS A 396 -4.84 -14.19 -4.36
N ALA A 397 -3.57 -14.30 -4.72
CA ALA A 397 -2.58 -14.96 -3.86
C ALA A 397 -2.20 -14.11 -2.63
N TYR A 398 -2.17 -12.79 -2.77
CA TYR A 398 -1.76 -11.88 -1.68
C TYR A 398 -2.91 -11.34 -0.84
N TYR A 399 -4.09 -11.20 -1.44
CA TYR A 399 -5.28 -10.70 -0.77
C TYR A 399 -6.31 -11.82 -0.67
N THR A 400 -6.57 -12.29 0.54
CA THR A 400 -7.37 -13.51 0.75
C THR A 400 -8.86 -13.26 0.51
N GLY A 401 -9.48 -14.13 -0.29
CA GLY A 401 -10.93 -14.13 -0.52
C GLY A 401 -11.44 -12.89 -1.26
N VAL A 402 -10.58 -12.20 -2.01
CA VAL A 402 -10.98 -11.00 -2.74
C VAL A 402 -11.56 -11.31 -4.11
N ASP A 403 -12.53 -10.50 -4.49
CA ASP A 403 -12.94 -10.33 -5.87
C ASP A 403 -11.99 -9.31 -6.53
N VAL A 404 -11.72 -9.48 -7.82
CA VAL A 404 -10.97 -8.50 -8.61
C VAL A 404 -11.80 -8.15 -9.82
N GLY A 405 -12.01 -6.85 -10.07
CA GLY A 405 -12.85 -6.40 -11.18
C GLY A 405 -13.23 -4.94 -11.05
N SER A 406 -14.35 -4.55 -11.65
CA SER A 406 -14.82 -3.16 -11.62
C SER A 406 -14.99 -2.64 -10.20
N TYR A 407 -15.08 -1.32 -10.02
CA TYR A 407 -15.49 -0.77 -8.73
C TYR A 407 -16.83 -1.36 -8.28
N PRO A 408 -16.95 -1.84 -7.04
CA PRO A 408 -18.24 -2.06 -6.41
C PRO A 408 -18.94 -0.71 -6.23
N ILE A 409 -20.17 -0.60 -6.71
CA ILE A 409 -20.98 0.61 -6.59
C ILE A 409 -22.27 0.28 -5.83
N ASP A 410 -22.58 1.08 -4.82
CA ASP A 410 -23.88 1.05 -4.15
C ASP A 410 -24.89 1.82 -5.02
N ILE A 411 -25.92 1.13 -5.50
CA ILE A 411 -27.03 1.66 -6.31
C ILE A 411 -28.31 1.66 -5.47
N GLY A 412 -29.16 2.67 -5.59
CA GLY A 412 -30.40 2.78 -4.82
C GLY A 412 -31.05 4.16 -4.99
N ARG A 413 -32.27 4.32 -4.48
CA ARG A 413 -32.97 5.63 -4.49
C ARG A 413 -33.13 6.19 -3.09
N GLU A 414 -32.50 7.33 -2.83
CA GLU A 414 -32.96 8.24 -1.78
C GLU A 414 -34.22 8.99 -2.27
N PRO A 415 -35.28 9.15 -1.46
CA PRO A 415 -36.46 9.90 -1.86
C PRO A 415 -36.09 11.33 -2.33
N GLY A 416 -36.38 11.65 -3.59
CA GLY A 416 -36.15 12.99 -4.16
C GLY A 416 -34.88 13.14 -5.02
N SER A 417 -34.05 12.10 -5.13
CA SER A 417 -32.97 12.05 -6.12
C SER A 417 -33.48 11.41 -7.42
N GLY A 418 -33.42 12.14 -8.55
CA GLY A 418 -33.60 11.52 -9.88
C GLY A 418 -32.58 10.38 -10.07
N PRO A 419 -32.81 9.43 -10.99
CA PRO A 419 -31.94 8.26 -11.08
C PRO A 419 -30.49 8.69 -11.33
N PRO A 420 -29.53 8.40 -10.44
CA PRO A 420 -28.14 8.47 -10.85
C PRO A 420 -27.92 7.31 -11.81
N THR A 421 -27.87 7.60 -13.10
CA THR A 421 -27.31 6.69 -14.08
C THR A 421 -25.84 6.47 -13.72
N LEU A 422 -25.50 5.30 -13.20
CA LEU A 422 -24.14 4.99 -12.75
C LEU A 422 -23.44 4.22 -13.85
N ARG A 423 -22.61 4.94 -14.60
CA ARG A 423 -21.80 4.42 -15.70
C ARG A 423 -20.34 4.37 -15.28
N GLN A 424 -19.68 3.26 -15.53
CA GLN A 424 -18.24 3.11 -15.29
C GLN A 424 -17.56 2.37 -16.43
N GLN A 425 -16.25 2.53 -16.51
CA GLN A 425 -15.40 1.77 -17.40
C GLN A 425 -14.49 0.84 -16.60
N PHE A 426 -14.21 -0.33 -17.14
CA PHE A 426 -13.27 -1.26 -16.54
C PHE A 426 -12.58 -2.10 -17.63
N TYR A 427 -11.35 -2.51 -17.36
CA TYR A 427 -10.60 -3.37 -18.26
C TYR A 427 -10.89 -4.86 -17.96
N ALA A 428 -11.08 -5.67 -19.00
CA ALA A 428 -11.23 -7.13 -18.91
C ALA A 428 -10.24 -7.79 -19.88
N PRO A 429 -9.18 -8.46 -19.40
CA PRO A 429 -8.10 -8.93 -20.28
C PRO A 429 -8.58 -9.97 -21.30
N ASN A 430 -9.48 -10.87 -20.89
CA ASN A 430 -9.90 -12.02 -21.69
C ASN A 430 -11.40 -11.99 -22.05
N ALA A 431 -12.07 -10.83 -21.92
CA ALA A 431 -13.53 -10.74 -22.04
C ALA A 431 -14.30 -11.71 -21.13
N ALA A 432 -13.71 -12.08 -19.99
CA ALA A 432 -14.29 -13.04 -19.05
C ALA A 432 -14.64 -12.35 -17.74
N GLY A 433 -15.85 -12.60 -17.26
CA GLY A 433 -16.29 -12.06 -15.98
C GLY A 433 -17.77 -12.26 -15.69
N SER A 434 -18.09 -12.06 -14.42
CA SER A 434 -19.44 -12.22 -13.87
C SER A 434 -19.93 -10.92 -13.24
N LEU A 435 -21.19 -10.58 -13.48
CA LEU A 435 -21.90 -9.54 -12.75
C LEU A 435 -22.37 -10.10 -11.41
N VAL A 436 -21.89 -9.51 -10.31
CA VAL A 436 -22.31 -9.82 -8.95
C VAL A 436 -23.20 -8.69 -8.43
N VAL A 437 -24.42 -9.04 -8.01
CA VAL A 437 -25.42 -8.12 -7.48
C VAL A 437 -25.82 -8.56 -6.08
N ARG A 438 -25.60 -7.70 -5.09
CA ARG A 438 -26.03 -7.90 -3.71
C ARG A 438 -27.20 -6.96 -3.43
N ALA A 439 -28.42 -7.45 -3.63
CA ALA A 439 -29.63 -6.61 -3.58
C ALA A 439 -30.32 -6.65 -2.22
N ASP A 440 -30.96 -5.53 -1.88
CA ASP A 440 -31.85 -5.37 -0.73
C ASP A 440 -33.12 -4.64 -1.19
N GLY A 441 -34.19 -5.39 -1.39
CA GLY A 441 -35.50 -4.87 -1.79
C GLY A 441 -35.57 -4.24 -3.20
N LEU A 442 -34.58 -4.48 -4.07
CA LEU A 442 -34.54 -3.93 -5.43
C LEU A 442 -35.52 -4.69 -6.35
N MET A 443 -36.44 -3.97 -6.99
CA MET A 443 -37.48 -4.60 -7.83
C MET A 443 -36.98 -5.08 -9.19
N LYS A 444 -36.07 -4.33 -9.81
CA LYS A 444 -35.51 -4.68 -11.11
C LYS A 444 -34.21 -3.92 -11.35
N LEU A 445 -33.28 -4.56 -12.04
CA LEU A 445 -32.04 -3.95 -12.50
C LEU A 445 -31.87 -4.22 -13.99
N VAL A 446 -31.67 -3.16 -14.76
CA VAL A 446 -31.23 -3.26 -16.16
C VAL A 446 -29.77 -2.83 -16.22
N VAL A 447 -28.92 -3.68 -16.79
CA VAL A 447 -27.49 -3.43 -16.93
C VAL A 447 -27.15 -3.35 -18.41
N HIS A 448 -26.74 -2.16 -18.86
CA HIS A 448 -26.29 -1.96 -20.24
C HIS A 448 -24.78 -2.17 -20.32
N ILE A 449 -24.34 -3.03 -21.22
CA ILE A 449 -22.95 -3.41 -21.41
C ILE A 449 -22.52 -3.03 -22.83
N ASN A 450 -21.45 -2.25 -22.91
CA ASN A 450 -20.84 -1.78 -24.17
C ASN A 450 -21.83 -1.13 -25.14
N ASP A 451 -22.84 -0.44 -24.58
CA ASP A 451 -23.95 0.20 -25.31
C ASP A 451 -24.66 -0.73 -26.32
N THR A 452 -24.52 -2.05 -26.15
CA THR A 452 -24.95 -3.07 -27.13
C THR A 452 -25.86 -4.12 -26.51
N TYR A 453 -25.57 -4.54 -25.28
CA TYR A 453 -26.25 -5.66 -24.63
C TYR A 453 -26.94 -5.21 -23.35
N ASP A 454 -28.11 -5.80 -23.08
CA ASP A 454 -28.87 -5.59 -21.85
C ASP A 454 -28.95 -6.89 -21.06
N VAL A 455 -28.53 -6.84 -19.81
CA VAL A 455 -28.80 -7.88 -18.81
C VAL A 455 -29.90 -7.37 -17.89
N VAL A 456 -31.00 -8.12 -17.80
CA VAL A 456 -32.18 -7.72 -17.02
C VAL A 456 -32.37 -8.71 -15.88
N LEU A 457 -32.36 -8.20 -14.65
CA LEU A 457 -32.66 -8.94 -13.44
C LEU A 457 -33.99 -8.44 -12.85
N ASN A 458 -34.94 -9.35 -12.68
CA ASN A 458 -36.25 -9.06 -12.11
C ASN A 458 -36.28 -9.33 -10.60
N GLN A 459 -37.36 -8.93 -9.95
CA GLN A 459 -37.50 -8.98 -8.49
C GLN A 459 -37.24 -10.38 -7.93
N GLU A 460 -37.83 -11.42 -8.54
CA GLU A 460 -37.68 -12.82 -8.11
C GLU A 460 -36.21 -13.27 -8.09
N GLU A 461 -35.41 -12.85 -9.06
CA GLU A 461 -33.99 -13.16 -9.13
C GLU A 461 -33.21 -12.41 -8.03
N LEU A 462 -33.57 -11.16 -7.78
CA LEU A 462 -32.90 -10.27 -6.83
C LEU A 462 -33.22 -10.59 -5.36
N GLU A 463 -34.35 -11.25 -5.07
CA GLU A 463 -34.74 -11.68 -3.72
C GLU A 463 -33.81 -12.75 -3.11
N ALA A 464 -32.98 -13.41 -3.93
CA ALA A 464 -31.97 -14.38 -3.48
C ALA A 464 -30.79 -13.75 -2.68
N GLY A 465 -30.76 -12.43 -2.54
CA GLY A 465 -29.75 -11.68 -1.80
C GLY A 465 -28.47 -11.43 -2.61
N THR A 466 -27.73 -12.49 -2.99
CA THR A 466 -26.57 -12.37 -3.89
C THR A 466 -26.81 -13.14 -5.19
N VAL A 467 -26.85 -12.41 -6.29
CA VAL A 467 -26.99 -12.95 -7.65
C VAL A 467 -25.65 -12.84 -8.36
N THR A 468 -25.26 -13.90 -9.06
CA THR A 468 -24.08 -13.91 -9.95
C THR A 468 -24.53 -14.33 -11.34
N VAL A 469 -24.23 -13.50 -12.34
CA VAL A 469 -24.56 -13.74 -13.74
C VAL A 469 -23.27 -13.75 -14.54
N ASP A 470 -22.99 -14.81 -15.27
CA ASP A 470 -21.91 -14.80 -16.26
C ASP A 470 -22.27 -13.83 -17.38
N ILE A 471 -21.40 -12.83 -17.59
CA ILE A 471 -21.58 -11.81 -18.62
C ILE A 471 -20.47 -11.86 -19.67
N SER A 472 -19.66 -12.92 -19.69
CA SER A 472 -18.50 -13.05 -20.57
C SER A 472 -18.87 -12.88 -22.06
N ALA A 473 -20.04 -13.36 -22.46
CA ALA A 473 -20.55 -13.21 -23.82
C ALA A 473 -20.84 -11.75 -24.24
N TYR A 474 -20.90 -10.82 -23.28
CA TYR A 474 -21.21 -9.40 -23.50
C TYR A 474 -19.98 -8.50 -23.33
N LEU A 475 -18.85 -9.06 -22.88
CA LEU A 475 -17.60 -8.34 -22.69
C LEU A 475 -16.73 -8.38 -23.95
N LEU A 476 -15.86 -7.37 -24.06
CA LEU A 476 -14.81 -7.29 -25.06
C LEU A 476 -13.44 -7.45 -24.38
N PRO A 477 -12.42 -8.01 -25.05
CA PRO A 477 -11.06 -7.94 -24.55
C PRO A 477 -10.61 -6.48 -24.51
N GLY A 478 -10.17 -6.00 -23.34
CA GLY A 478 -9.76 -4.62 -23.13
C GLY A 478 -10.81 -3.80 -22.38
N LEU A 479 -10.99 -2.54 -22.79
CA LEU A 479 -11.86 -1.59 -22.09
C LEU A 479 -13.34 -1.88 -22.36
N ASN A 480 -14.12 -2.02 -21.30
CA ASN A 480 -15.56 -2.21 -21.33
C ASN A 480 -16.24 -1.04 -20.63
N THR A 481 -17.47 -0.74 -21.05
CA THR A 481 -18.34 0.23 -20.39
C THR A 481 -19.58 -0.47 -19.88
N ILE A 482 -19.96 -0.18 -18.64
CA ILE A 482 -21.15 -0.74 -18.01
C ILE A 482 -21.96 0.36 -17.34
N GLN A 483 -23.27 0.28 -17.47
CA GLN A 483 -24.22 1.20 -16.88
C GLN A 483 -25.31 0.45 -16.12
N TYR A 484 -25.55 0.85 -14.88
CA TYR A 484 -26.55 0.23 -14.01
C TYR A 484 -27.79 1.12 -13.89
N ASN A 485 -28.95 0.57 -14.26
CA ASN A 485 -30.24 1.26 -14.26
C ASN A 485 -31.22 0.54 -13.31
N PRO A 486 -31.23 0.89 -12.01
CA PRO A 486 -32.21 0.35 -11.07
C PRO A 486 -33.61 0.89 -11.36
N VAL A 487 -34.61 0.01 -11.29
CA VAL A 487 -36.03 0.30 -11.52
C VAL A 487 -36.82 0.02 -10.23
N GLY A 488 -37.65 0.98 -9.83
CA GLY A 488 -38.42 0.93 -8.58
C GLY A 488 -38.30 2.23 -7.79
N ARG A 489 -39.12 2.43 -6.74
CA ARG A 489 -39.02 3.60 -5.85
C ARG A 489 -38.20 3.33 -4.57
N ASN A 490 -38.12 2.06 -4.17
CA ASN A 490 -37.46 1.60 -2.95
C ASN A 490 -36.45 0.50 -3.32
N GLY A 491 -35.49 0.27 -2.43
CA GLY A 491 -34.48 -0.78 -2.57
C GLY A 491 -33.11 -0.26 -3.01
N SER A 492 -32.10 -1.08 -2.76
CA SER A 492 -30.70 -0.82 -3.10
C SER A 492 -30.00 -2.10 -3.54
N ALA A 493 -28.82 -1.98 -4.13
CA ALA A 493 -27.91 -3.08 -4.35
C ALA A 493 -26.47 -2.61 -4.35
N THR A 494 -25.52 -3.48 -3.99
CA THR A 494 -24.12 -3.31 -4.37
C THR A 494 -23.87 -4.14 -5.63
N VAL A 495 -23.42 -3.49 -6.70
CA VAL A 495 -23.13 -4.13 -8.00
C VAL A 495 -21.64 -4.09 -8.31
N GLN A 496 -21.13 -5.17 -8.89
CA GLN A 496 -19.74 -5.29 -9.30
C GLN A 496 -19.60 -6.27 -10.46
N VAL A 497 -18.76 -5.96 -11.46
CA VAL A 497 -18.25 -6.98 -12.38
C VAL A 497 -16.96 -7.56 -11.80
N VAL A 498 -16.92 -8.88 -11.60
CA VAL A 498 -15.72 -9.63 -11.23
C VAL A 498 -15.12 -10.24 -12.48
N ILE A 499 -13.83 -9.99 -12.76
CA ILE A 499 -13.15 -10.47 -13.96
C ILE A 499 -12.38 -11.76 -13.70
N GLU A 500 -12.22 -12.57 -14.75
CA GLU A 500 -11.65 -13.92 -14.68
C GLU A 500 -10.41 -14.15 -15.55
#